data_AF-A0A7W5D3Y8-F1
#
_entry.id   AF-A0A7W5D3Y8-F1
#
_cell.length_a   1.000
_cell.length_b   1.000
_cell.length_c   1.000
_cell.angle_alpha   90.00
_cell.angle_beta   90.00
_cell.angle_gamma   90.00
#
_symmetry.space_group_name_H-M   'P 1'
#
loop_
_entity.id
_entity.type
_entity.pdbx_description
1 polymer ?
#
loop_
_entity_poly.entity_id
_entity_poly.type
_entity_poly.pdbx_seq_one_letter_code
_entity_poly.pdbx_strand_id
1 'polypeptide(L)'
;MQIEGEKNVRLYPPGLQTLTIEEIEDFYRHNPLAGRYRDDLASKGTDFALTPGMALHHPPLAAHKIQNGDAVSVSMSINYTMSDMEDRARVHQANYCLRKLGLKPRPIGESVFWDTAKVRFMRGLSKRNPRTWDESMYSGVERLGAPFRLAKALKQRARELAPFKGLKSDAEAGR
;
A
#
# COMPACT_ATOMS: atom_id res chain seq x y z
N MET A 1 -13.14 -18.82 -2.61
CA MET A 1 -14.23 -19.77 -2.91
C MET A 1 -15.46 -19.38 -2.11
N GLN A 2 -16.62 -19.34 -2.75
CA GLN A 2 -17.90 -19.12 -2.11
C GLN A 2 -18.42 -20.44 -1.53
N ILE A 3 -18.84 -20.42 -0.26
CA ILE A 3 -19.30 -21.60 0.48
C ILE A 3 -20.82 -21.56 0.63
N GLU A 4 -21.38 -20.41 0.99
CA GLU A 4 -22.82 -20.21 1.20
C GLU A 4 -23.22 -18.81 0.77
N GLY A 5 -24.45 -18.64 0.27
CA GLY A 5 -24.95 -17.36 -0.21
C GLY A 5 -24.24 -16.88 -1.46
N GLU A 6 -24.55 -15.65 -1.86
CA GLU A 6 -24.09 -15.06 -3.12
C GLU A 6 -23.35 -13.76 -2.88
N LYS A 7 -22.44 -13.43 -3.81
CA LYS A 7 -21.81 -12.11 -3.87
C LYS A 7 -21.42 -11.74 -5.29
N ASN A 8 -21.47 -10.44 -5.56
CA ASN A 8 -20.94 -9.84 -6.76
C ASN A 8 -19.55 -9.28 -6.47
N VAL A 9 -18.56 -9.70 -7.25
CA VAL A 9 -17.20 -9.17 -7.21
C VAL A 9 -16.94 -8.41 -8.49
N ARG A 10 -16.65 -7.11 -8.36
CA ARG A 10 -16.11 -6.32 -9.47
C ARG A 10 -14.59 -6.29 -9.34
N LEU A 11 -13.90 -6.90 -10.30
CA LEU A 11 -12.44 -6.93 -10.36
C LEU A 11 -11.95 -5.92 -11.39
N TYR A 12 -10.98 -5.08 -11.02
CA TYR A 12 -10.39 -4.10 -11.93
C TYR A 12 -9.06 -4.61 -12.51
N PRO A 13 -8.66 -4.16 -13.71
CA PRO A 13 -7.39 -4.52 -14.32
C PRO A 13 -6.21 -4.22 -13.38
N PRO A 14 -5.24 -5.13 -13.22
CA PRO A 14 -4.20 -5.00 -12.21
C PRO A 14 -3.18 -3.90 -12.54
N GLY A 15 -2.55 -3.37 -11.49
CA GLY A 15 -1.41 -2.46 -11.61
C GLY A 15 -1.79 -1.10 -12.21
N LEU A 16 -0.94 -0.54 -13.08
CA LEU A 16 -1.05 0.84 -13.56
C LEU A 16 -2.27 1.14 -14.43
N GLN A 17 -3.01 0.10 -14.84
CA GLN A 17 -4.29 0.28 -15.54
C GLN A 17 -5.39 0.83 -14.60
N THR A 18 -5.24 0.58 -13.30
CA THR A 18 -6.21 0.96 -12.26
C THR A 18 -5.58 1.73 -11.11
N LEU A 19 -4.31 1.52 -10.77
CA LEU A 19 -3.67 2.12 -9.61
C LEU A 19 -2.60 3.13 -10.03
N THR A 20 -2.40 4.18 -9.23
CA THR A 20 -1.23 5.05 -9.40
C THR A 20 0.02 4.39 -8.83
N ILE A 21 1.19 4.92 -9.19
CA ILE A 21 2.46 4.45 -8.63
C ILE A 21 2.47 4.58 -7.10
N GLU A 22 1.94 5.69 -6.58
CA GLU A 22 1.84 5.96 -5.15
C GLU A 22 0.92 4.95 -4.46
N GLU A 23 -0.22 4.61 -5.05
CA GLU A 23 -1.15 3.61 -4.51
C GLU A 23 -0.49 2.22 -4.46
N ILE A 24 0.25 1.84 -5.52
CA ILE A 24 1.00 0.57 -5.56
C ILE A 24 2.11 0.54 -4.51
N GLU A 25 2.86 1.64 -4.37
CA GLU A 25 3.94 1.74 -3.39
C GLU A 25 3.41 1.75 -1.96
N ASP A 26 2.27 2.39 -1.70
CA ASP A 26 1.61 2.36 -0.41
C ASP A 26 1.09 0.95 -0.08
N PHE A 27 0.53 0.23 -1.06
CA PHE A 27 0.12 -1.16 -0.91
C PHE A 27 1.26 -2.05 -0.42
N TYR A 28 2.42 -1.96 -1.07
CA TYR A 28 3.62 -2.74 -0.68
C TYR A 28 4.33 -2.24 0.58
N ARG A 29 3.76 -1.25 1.28
CA ARG A 29 4.25 -0.75 2.58
C ARG A 29 3.21 -0.92 3.69
N HIS A 30 2.48 -2.02 3.65
CA HIS A 30 1.53 -2.43 4.70
C HIS A 30 0.23 -1.60 4.70
N ASN A 31 -0.24 -1.15 3.53
CA ASN A 31 -1.56 -0.52 3.38
C ASN A 31 -2.43 -1.30 2.37
N PRO A 32 -3.19 -2.33 2.80
CA PRO A 32 -4.05 -3.09 1.90
C PRO A 32 -5.18 -2.28 1.28
N LEU A 33 -5.47 -1.07 1.80
CA LEU A 33 -6.51 -0.15 1.34
C LEU A 33 -5.93 1.07 0.61
N ALA A 34 -4.73 0.95 0.03
CA ALA A 34 -4.06 2.06 -0.64
C ALA A 34 -4.79 2.57 -1.90
N GLY A 35 -5.52 1.69 -2.60
CA GLY A 35 -6.26 2.06 -3.80
C GLY A 35 -7.46 2.96 -3.48
N ARG A 36 -7.60 4.05 -4.22
CA ARG A 36 -8.72 4.98 -4.10
C ARG A 36 -9.67 4.83 -5.26
N TYR A 37 -10.96 4.70 -4.95
CA TYR A 37 -11.98 4.72 -5.98
C TYR A 37 -12.01 6.09 -6.67
N ARG A 38 -12.21 6.06 -7.99
CA ARG A 38 -12.34 7.24 -8.84
C ARG A 38 -13.40 6.93 -9.89
N ASP A 39 -14.17 7.94 -10.29
CA ASP A 39 -15.31 7.73 -11.18
C ASP A 39 -14.91 7.21 -12.56
N ASP A 40 -13.68 7.51 -13.02
CA ASP A 40 -13.12 6.98 -14.27
C ASP A 40 -12.91 5.46 -14.26
N LEU A 41 -12.95 4.83 -13.08
CA LEU A 41 -12.84 3.39 -12.93
C LEU A 41 -14.19 2.68 -13.10
N ALA A 42 -15.32 3.39 -13.05
CA ALA A 42 -16.65 2.78 -13.03
C ALA A 42 -16.89 1.79 -14.18
N SER A 43 -16.34 2.06 -15.36
CA SER A 43 -16.44 1.25 -16.57
C SER A 43 -15.30 0.24 -16.78
N LYS A 44 -14.25 0.26 -15.95
CA LYS A 44 -13.04 -0.57 -16.14
C LYS A 44 -13.13 -1.94 -15.47
N GLY A 45 -14.09 -2.16 -14.58
CA GLY A 45 -14.21 -3.40 -13.83
C GLY A 45 -14.99 -4.49 -14.58
N THR A 46 -14.65 -5.74 -14.31
CA THR A 46 -15.42 -6.92 -14.74
C THR A 46 -16.19 -7.47 -13.55
N ASP A 47 -17.50 -7.66 -13.72
CA ASP A 47 -18.37 -8.23 -12.68
C ASP A 47 -18.39 -9.75 -12.75
N PHE A 48 -18.30 -10.38 -11.59
CA PHE A 48 -18.39 -11.81 -11.38
C PHE A 48 -19.43 -12.10 -10.31
N ALA A 49 -20.52 -12.77 -10.69
CA ALA A 49 -21.47 -13.34 -9.74
C ALA A 49 -20.88 -14.66 -9.20
N LEU A 50 -20.67 -14.73 -7.90
CA LEU A 50 -20.17 -15.93 -7.22
C LEU A 50 -21.28 -16.58 -6.43
N THR A 51 -21.62 -17.80 -6.83
CA THR A 51 -22.52 -18.71 -6.12
C THR A 51 -21.72 -19.81 -5.42
N PRO A 52 -22.32 -20.57 -4.48
CA PRO A 52 -21.62 -21.64 -3.77
C PRO A 52 -20.88 -22.61 -4.70
N GLY A 53 -19.63 -22.94 -4.36
CA GLY A 53 -18.74 -23.77 -5.16
C GLY A 53 -17.88 -23.00 -6.17
N MET A 54 -18.18 -21.73 -6.45
CA MET A 54 -17.34 -20.91 -7.34
C MET A 54 -16.14 -20.31 -6.61
N ALA A 55 -15.03 -20.17 -7.34
CA ALA A 55 -13.85 -19.45 -6.87
C ALA A 55 -13.42 -18.42 -7.91
N LEU A 56 -12.97 -17.25 -7.43
CA LEU A 56 -12.38 -16.21 -8.24
C LEU A 56 -10.95 -15.99 -7.78
N HIS A 57 -10.00 -15.97 -8.72
CA HIS A 57 -8.60 -15.66 -8.46
C HIS A 57 -8.39 -14.14 -8.54
N HIS A 58 -7.80 -13.55 -7.49
CA HIS A 58 -7.49 -12.13 -7.41
C HIS A 58 -5.97 -11.95 -7.56
N PRO A 59 -5.45 -11.55 -8.74
CA PRO A 59 -4.03 -11.34 -8.89
C PRO A 59 -3.55 -10.13 -8.05
N PRO A 60 -2.26 -10.06 -7.69
CA PRO A 60 -1.71 -8.90 -6.99
C PRO A 60 -1.99 -7.60 -7.74
N LEU A 61 -2.29 -6.54 -6.99
CA LEU A 61 -2.64 -5.21 -7.52
C LEU A 61 -3.93 -5.15 -8.35
N ALA A 62 -4.76 -6.20 -8.34
CA ALA A 62 -6.13 -6.13 -8.84
C ALA A 62 -7.05 -5.60 -7.74
N ALA A 63 -7.31 -4.30 -7.77
CA ALA A 63 -8.32 -3.68 -6.91
C ALA A 63 -9.68 -4.35 -7.17
N HIS A 64 -10.53 -4.41 -6.15
CA HIS A 64 -11.84 -5.04 -6.28
C HIS A 64 -12.87 -4.40 -5.36
N LYS A 65 -14.13 -4.45 -5.79
CA LYS A 65 -15.31 -4.13 -4.98
C LYS A 65 -16.10 -5.42 -4.78
N ILE A 66 -16.52 -5.69 -3.55
CA ILE A 66 -17.34 -6.85 -3.20
C ILE A 66 -18.67 -6.34 -2.67
N GLN A 67 -19.75 -6.92 -3.16
CA GLN A 67 -21.10 -6.68 -2.68
C GLN A 67 -21.77 -8.03 -2.42
N ASN A 68 -22.11 -8.30 -1.17
CA ASN A 68 -22.88 -9.49 -0.82
C ASN A 68 -24.34 -9.32 -1.29
N GLY A 69 -25.00 -10.45 -1.56
CA GLY A 69 -26.45 -10.47 -1.79
C GLY A 69 -27.25 -10.27 -0.50
N ASP A 70 -28.55 -10.51 -0.58
CA ASP A 70 -29.49 -10.25 0.52
C ASP A 70 -29.44 -11.29 1.66
N ALA A 71 -28.82 -12.44 1.41
CA ALA A 71 -28.65 -13.52 2.39
C ALA A 71 -27.23 -13.52 3.01
N VAL A 72 -27.07 -14.27 4.10
CA VAL A 72 -25.75 -14.52 4.70
C VAL A 72 -24.82 -15.13 3.66
N SER A 73 -23.59 -14.60 3.58
CA SER A 73 -22.60 -14.98 2.58
C SER A 73 -21.33 -15.47 3.29
N VAL A 74 -21.01 -16.75 3.13
CA VAL A 74 -19.82 -17.39 3.72
C VAL A 74 -18.84 -17.70 2.60
N SER A 75 -17.58 -17.28 2.77
CA SER A 75 -16.54 -17.54 1.78
C SER A 75 -15.19 -17.78 2.42
N MET A 76 -14.36 -18.58 1.75
CA MET A 76 -12.97 -18.83 2.12
C MET A 76 -12.03 -18.16 1.13
N SER A 77 -11.08 -17.38 1.64
CA SER A 77 -9.97 -16.82 0.88
C SER A 77 -8.68 -17.49 1.27
N ILE A 78 -7.81 -17.71 0.29
CA ILE A 78 -6.45 -18.21 0.49
C ILE A 78 -5.54 -17.21 -0.19
N ASN A 79 -4.63 -16.62 0.58
CA ASN A 79 -3.59 -15.74 0.08
C ASN A 79 -2.26 -16.48 0.14
N TYR A 80 -1.54 -16.49 -0.97
CA TYR A 80 -0.18 -16.98 -1.04
C TYR A 80 0.66 -16.01 -1.87
N THR A 81 1.96 -16.00 -1.62
CA THR A 81 2.91 -15.21 -2.40
C THR A 81 4.01 -16.14 -2.91
N MET A 82 4.52 -15.83 -4.09
CA MET A 82 5.69 -16.49 -4.65
C MET A 82 6.92 -15.59 -4.50
N SER A 83 8.12 -16.15 -4.59
CA SER A 83 9.37 -15.40 -4.38
C SER A 83 9.55 -14.26 -5.39
N ASP A 84 9.08 -14.42 -6.62
CA ASP A 84 9.09 -13.37 -7.65
C ASP A 84 8.15 -12.21 -7.29
N MET A 85 6.99 -12.51 -6.70
CA MET A 85 6.05 -11.51 -6.20
C MET A 85 6.66 -10.70 -5.04
N GLU A 86 7.38 -11.37 -4.14
CA GLU A 86 8.11 -10.70 -3.06
C GLU A 86 9.21 -9.78 -3.60
N ASP A 87 9.93 -10.20 -4.63
CA ASP A 87 10.97 -9.38 -5.26
C ASP A 87 10.39 -8.15 -5.94
N ARG A 88 9.25 -8.29 -6.63
CA ARG A 88 8.53 -7.15 -7.20
C ARG A 88 8.09 -6.16 -6.11
N ALA A 89 7.59 -6.65 -4.97
CA ALA A 89 7.25 -5.81 -3.83
C ALA A 89 8.46 -5.03 -3.31
N ARG A 90 9.63 -5.68 -3.19
CA ARG A 90 10.89 -5.04 -2.76
C ARG A 90 11.35 -3.94 -3.73
N VAL A 91 11.17 -4.12 -5.04
CA VAL A 91 11.46 -3.06 -6.01
C VAL A 91 10.57 -1.84 -5.78
N HIS A 92 9.26 -2.02 -5.56
CA HIS A 92 8.35 -0.92 -5.24
C HIS A 92 8.73 -0.21 -3.93
N GLN A 93 9.08 -0.97 -2.89
CA GLN A 93 9.53 -0.40 -1.61
C GLN A 93 10.82 0.43 -1.77
N ALA A 94 11.81 -0.08 -2.52
CA ALA A 94 13.04 0.66 -2.81
C ALA A 94 12.75 1.95 -3.60
N ASN A 95 11.93 1.83 -4.64
CA ASN A 95 11.50 2.94 -5.47
C ASN A 95 10.78 4.03 -4.64
N TYR A 96 9.92 3.65 -3.71
CA TYR A 96 9.30 4.56 -2.75
C TYR A 96 10.33 5.32 -1.93
N CYS A 97 11.29 4.62 -1.33
CA CYS A 97 12.35 5.23 -0.53
C CYS A 97 13.17 6.23 -1.36
N LEU A 98 13.55 5.86 -2.59
CA LEU A 98 14.27 6.74 -3.51
C LEU A 98 13.47 8.01 -3.84
N ARG A 99 12.15 7.90 -4.06
CA ARG A 99 11.29 9.07 -4.27
C ARG A 99 11.17 9.96 -3.04
N LYS A 100 11.13 9.38 -1.83
CA LYS A 100 11.17 10.16 -0.58
C LYS A 100 12.47 10.94 -0.39
N LEU A 101 13.55 10.50 -1.03
CA LEU A 101 14.83 11.21 -1.11
C LEU A 101 14.91 12.22 -2.28
N GLY A 102 13.84 12.40 -3.05
CA GLY A 102 13.80 13.31 -4.21
C GLY A 102 14.38 12.74 -5.50
N LEU A 103 14.71 11.44 -5.53
CA LEU A 103 15.22 10.77 -6.72
C LEU A 103 14.06 10.30 -7.63
N LYS A 104 14.37 10.08 -8.91
CA LYS A 104 13.44 9.55 -9.92
C LYS A 104 13.89 8.13 -10.32
N PRO A 105 13.52 7.09 -9.55
CA PRO A 105 13.95 5.73 -9.86
C PRO A 105 13.28 5.21 -11.12
N ARG A 106 13.96 4.32 -11.84
CA ARG A 106 13.37 3.61 -12.99
C ARG A 106 12.16 2.77 -12.56
N PRO A 107 11.04 2.83 -13.30
CA PRO A 107 9.96 1.85 -13.22
C PRO A 107 10.46 0.41 -13.14
N ILE A 108 9.70 -0.41 -12.41
CA ILE A 108 9.91 -1.86 -12.38
C ILE A 108 9.77 -2.44 -13.80
N GLY A 109 10.60 -3.40 -14.15
CA GLY A 109 10.61 -4.07 -15.45
C GLY A 109 11.38 -3.33 -16.54
N GLU A 110 11.75 -2.05 -16.34
CA GLU A 110 12.53 -1.30 -17.33
C GLU A 110 14.00 -1.77 -17.38
N SER A 111 14.56 -2.22 -16.26
CA SER A 111 15.94 -2.71 -16.21
C SER A 111 16.10 -3.82 -15.17
N VAL A 112 16.32 -5.04 -15.67
CA VAL A 112 16.59 -6.24 -14.86
C VAL A 112 17.75 -6.01 -13.89
N PHE A 113 18.80 -5.33 -14.34
CA PHE A 113 19.96 -5.01 -13.51
C PHE A 113 19.58 -4.15 -12.30
N TRP A 114 18.89 -3.02 -12.53
CA TRP A 114 18.50 -2.12 -11.46
C TRP A 114 17.47 -2.75 -10.51
N ASP A 115 16.56 -3.55 -11.03
CA ASP A 115 15.57 -4.24 -10.19
C ASP A 115 16.23 -5.30 -9.32
N THR A 116 17.16 -6.08 -9.87
CA THR A 116 17.97 -7.04 -9.09
C THR A 116 18.79 -6.34 -8.01
N ALA A 117 19.40 -5.19 -8.33
CA ALA A 117 20.15 -4.40 -7.36
C ALA A 117 19.27 -3.90 -6.21
N LYS A 118 18.09 -3.36 -6.51
CA LYS A 118 17.09 -2.93 -5.51
C LYS A 118 16.65 -4.09 -4.63
N VAL A 119 16.36 -5.25 -5.21
CA VAL A 119 15.97 -6.47 -4.46
C VAL A 119 17.06 -6.86 -3.48
N ARG A 120 18.31 -6.99 -3.94
CA ARG A 120 19.45 -7.37 -3.09
C ARG A 120 19.67 -6.38 -1.95
N PHE A 121 19.58 -5.08 -2.25
CA PHE A 121 19.68 -4.03 -1.25
C PHE A 121 18.59 -4.16 -0.17
N MET A 122 17.32 -4.30 -0.58
CA MET A 122 16.20 -4.45 0.36
C MET A 122 16.30 -5.73 1.18
N ARG A 123 16.74 -6.85 0.59
CA ARG A 123 16.99 -8.11 1.31
C ARG A 123 18.10 -7.95 2.34
N GLY A 124 19.21 -7.29 1.99
CA GLY A 124 20.32 -7.02 2.92
C GLY A 124 19.91 -6.17 4.12
N LEU A 125 18.95 -5.25 3.92
CA LEU A 125 18.38 -4.44 4.99
C LEU A 125 17.29 -5.16 5.79
N SER A 126 16.69 -6.22 5.27
CA SER A 126 15.61 -6.94 5.94
C SER A 126 16.15 -7.77 7.12
N LYS A 127 15.24 -8.21 8.00
CA LYS A 127 15.59 -9.07 9.13
C LYS A 127 16.10 -10.42 8.62
N ARG A 128 17.27 -10.86 9.10
CA ARG A 128 17.93 -12.10 8.64
C ARG A 128 17.19 -13.38 9.05
N ASN A 129 16.46 -13.35 10.17
CA ASN A 129 15.66 -14.46 10.66
C ASN A 129 14.24 -13.96 11.00
N PRO A 130 13.38 -13.72 9.98
CA PRO A 130 12.01 -13.28 10.20
C PRO A 130 11.18 -14.43 10.76
N ARG A 131 10.36 -14.15 11.78
CA ARG A 131 9.44 -15.13 12.38
C ARG A 131 8.04 -15.05 11.81
N THR A 132 7.72 -13.93 11.16
CA THR A 132 6.42 -13.68 10.53
C THR A 132 6.64 -13.24 9.09
N TRP A 133 5.60 -13.38 8.28
CA TRP A 133 5.60 -12.88 6.91
C TRP A 133 5.83 -11.36 6.86
N ASP A 134 5.20 -10.61 7.77
CA ASP A 134 5.38 -9.16 7.89
C ASP A 134 6.84 -8.77 8.14
N GLU A 135 7.54 -9.51 9.03
CA GLU A 135 8.96 -9.27 9.28
C GLU A 135 9.81 -9.54 8.04
N SER A 136 9.46 -10.56 7.25
CA SER A 136 10.15 -10.87 5.99
C SER A 136 9.99 -9.75 4.97
N MET A 137 8.77 -9.20 4.86
CA MET A 137 8.41 -8.27 3.80
C MET A 137 8.67 -6.80 4.11
N TYR A 138 8.43 -6.36 5.35
CA TYR A 138 8.39 -4.93 5.67
C TYR A 138 9.59 -4.44 6.49
N SER A 139 10.33 -5.32 7.15
CA SER A 139 11.45 -4.91 8.02
C SER A 139 12.52 -4.06 7.32
N GLY A 140 12.82 -4.34 6.04
CA GLY A 140 13.77 -3.55 5.25
C GLY A 140 13.29 -2.12 5.01
N VAL A 141 12.04 -1.93 4.58
CA VAL A 141 11.47 -0.59 4.33
C VAL A 141 11.26 0.19 5.62
N GLU A 142 10.89 -0.49 6.71
CA GLU A 142 10.75 0.13 8.03
C GLU A 142 12.08 0.67 8.55
N ARG A 143 13.17 -0.09 8.37
CA ARG A 143 14.53 0.34 8.76
C ARG A 143 14.96 1.59 7.98
N LEU A 144 14.71 1.63 6.67
CA LEU A 144 14.99 2.81 5.86
C LEU A 144 14.16 4.03 6.29
N GLY A 145 12.90 3.82 6.68
CA GLY A 145 12.01 4.89 7.12
C GLY A 145 12.22 5.35 8.57
N ALA A 146 12.95 4.60 9.41
CA ALA A 146 13.08 4.87 10.84
C ALA A 146 13.67 6.27 11.17
N PRO A 147 14.76 6.72 10.53
CA PRO A 147 15.33 8.05 10.81
C PRO A 147 14.35 9.18 10.49
N PHE A 148 13.61 9.08 9.37
CA PHE A 148 12.60 10.07 8.98
C PHE A 148 11.43 10.15 9.95
N ARG A 149 10.96 8.98 10.44
CA ARG A 149 9.90 8.92 11.47
C ARG A 149 10.34 9.56 12.78
N LEU A 150 11.57 9.28 13.22
CA LEU A 150 12.14 9.88 14.42
C LEU A 150 12.24 11.41 14.29
N ALA A 151 12.81 11.91 13.18
CA ALA A 151 12.91 13.34 12.91
C ALA A 151 11.54 14.04 12.88
N LYS A 152 10.53 13.40 12.27
CA LYS A 152 9.15 13.92 12.24
C LYS A 152 8.54 13.99 13.65
N ALA A 153 8.71 12.95 14.46
CA ALA A 153 8.21 12.90 15.83
C ALA A 153 8.86 13.98 16.72
N LEU A 154 10.17 14.18 16.59
CA LEU A 154 10.89 15.24 17.29
C LEU A 154 10.38 16.63 16.88
N LYS A 155 10.18 16.86 15.59
CA LYS A 155 9.60 18.12 15.09
C LYS A 155 8.18 18.37 15.59
N GLN A 156 7.36 17.33 15.68
CA GLN A 156 6.00 17.45 16.21
C GLN A 156 6.02 17.77 17.71
N ARG A 157 6.82 17.05 18.51
CA ARG A 157 7.01 17.36 19.94
C ARG A 157 7.49 18.79 20.17
N ALA A 158 8.44 19.27 19.36
CA ALA A 158 8.91 20.66 19.44
C ALA A 158 7.80 21.69 19.13
N ARG A 159 6.83 21.35 18.27
CA ARG A 159 5.64 22.20 18.00
C ARG A 159 4.64 22.18 19.16
N GLU A 160 4.42 21.03 19.78
CA GLU A 160 3.51 20.87 20.93
C GLU A 160 4.05 21.57 22.19
N LEU A 161 5.36 21.60 22.36
CA LEU A 161 6.05 22.31 23.46
C LEU A 161 6.27 23.80 23.18
N ALA A 162 5.91 24.29 21.98
CA ALA A 162 6.02 25.71 21.68
C ALA A 162 4.97 26.48 22.51
N PRO A 163 5.36 27.53 23.27
CA PRO A 163 4.42 28.27 24.09
C PRO A 163 3.30 28.88 23.22
N PHE A 164 2.06 28.80 23.71
CA PHE A 164 0.90 29.41 23.08
C PHE A 164 1.15 30.92 22.91
N LYS A 165 1.31 31.38 21.66
CA LYS A 165 1.38 32.82 21.37
C LYS A 165 -0.04 33.37 21.55
N GLY A 166 -0.31 33.91 22.74
CA GLY A 166 -1.57 34.52 23.12
C GLY A 166 -2.02 35.61 22.13
N LEU A 167 -3.35 35.71 21.99
CA LEU A 167 -4.06 36.78 21.31
C LEU A 167 -3.46 38.13 21.71
N LYS A 168 -3.11 38.98 20.73
CA LYS A 168 -2.84 40.39 21.00
C LYS A 168 -4.13 40.99 21.54
N SER A 169 -4.07 41.64 22.71
CA SER A 169 -5.21 42.40 23.23
C SER A 169 -5.42 43.63 22.35
N ASP A 170 -6.58 43.73 21.72
CA ASP A 170 -7.08 44.99 21.17
C ASP A 170 -7.45 45.89 22.35
N ALA A 171 -6.48 46.68 22.80
CA ALA A 171 -6.69 47.76 23.74
C ALA A 171 -5.72 48.87 23.40
N GLU A 172 -6.04 49.67 22.37
CA GLU A 172 -5.67 51.09 22.24
C GLU A 172 -6.18 51.64 20.90
N ALA A 173 -7.37 52.23 20.90
CA ALA A 173 -7.77 53.30 19.97
C ALA A 173 -9.07 53.95 20.48
N GLY A 174 -8.96 54.66 21.60
CA GLY A 174 -10.00 55.55 22.09
C GLY A 174 -9.36 56.87 22.53
N ARG A 175 -9.15 57.78 21.58
CA ARG A 175 -9.09 59.24 21.74
C ARG A 175 -9.46 59.88 20.42
#